data_AF-A0AAN2BIR1-F1
#
_entry.id   AF-A0AAN2BIR1-F1
#
_cell.length_a   1.000
_cell.length_b   1.000
_cell.length_c   1.000
_cell.angle_alpha   90.00
_cell.angle_beta   90.00
_cell.angle_gamma   90.00
#
_symmetry.space_group_name_H-M   'P 1'
#
loop_
_entity.id
_entity.type
_entity.pdbx_description
1 polymer ?
#
loop_
_entity_poly.entity_id
_entity_poly.type
_entity_poly.pdbx_seq_one_letter_code
_entity_poly.pdbx_strand_id
1 'polypeptide(L)'
;MASMPALTRKVAALLNAHGWDLEYFKGFILGLVWLDLYRENSRYEAFLDVKEGTLTKEENLLLEQYASKISDEIELERFRFSAGCKVDVSDFSANYTKNSKLHQWANGVHMACRILEVMIEDGDVEADETTAYLMERIAETAYPFLEKKFAKDFFSELNERRIPPSECAELLGRLRSDLPKLIRDITLSSQMVNHMPPSEGYEAQEEEFQGPIGNVHSYFAGLTDPFAMNDRIDRLLPVVMEGPKSNRVKHVEILHQYAEKALGEECFEENTGMFWGLIETRTYMRVLTALAEAYRTSMQREKAVACYEKSLLLCEDDNLGARYLLADLYMELRRVDDALKLIDRFDSDQGAMMLFTKALALFMKYNDSPKAREGLKSAIKSNSYIVPLLLDKAPMPSELPSYYSPGDKSEAALYVAENRLLWRNSVGAMEWLSGYPFKT
;
A
#
# COMPACT_ATOMS: atom_id res chain seq x y z
N MET A 1 -9.78 -8.30 29.00
CA MET A 1 -9.89 -7.03 28.23
C MET A 1 -10.52 -5.96 29.13
N ALA A 2 -10.02 -4.72 29.07
CA ALA A 2 -10.62 -3.61 29.82
C ALA A 2 -11.98 -3.22 29.23
N SER A 3 -12.93 -2.80 30.06
CA SER A 3 -14.22 -2.28 29.59
C SER A 3 -14.05 -0.96 28.84
N MET A 4 -14.97 -0.62 27.92
CA MET A 4 -14.85 0.61 27.11
C MET A 4 -14.71 1.90 27.94
N PRO A 5 -15.41 2.06 29.08
CA PRO A 5 -15.23 3.22 29.96
C PRO A 5 -13.86 3.26 30.66
N ALA A 6 -13.23 2.11 30.90
CA ALA A 6 -11.88 2.05 31.47
C ALA A 6 -10.81 2.38 30.42
N LEU A 7 -10.96 1.85 29.20
CA LEU A 7 -10.07 2.15 28.08
C LEU A 7 -10.11 3.64 27.71
N THR A 8 -11.32 4.20 27.55
CA THR A 8 -11.54 5.62 27.24
C THR A 8 -10.84 6.55 28.23
N ARG A 9 -10.93 6.25 29.55
CA ARG A 9 -10.26 7.07 30.58
C ARG A 9 -8.75 7.04 30.48
N LYS A 10 -8.17 5.86 30.22
CA LYS A 10 -6.71 5.71 30.09
C LYS A 10 -6.18 6.44 28.85
N VAL A 11 -6.86 6.29 27.72
CA VAL A 11 -6.48 6.95 26.47
C VAL A 11 -6.64 8.46 26.58
N ALA A 12 -7.74 8.95 27.18
CA ALA A 12 -7.91 10.37 27.42
C ALA A 12 -6.79 10.95 28.30
N ALA A 13 -6.37 10.23 29.35
CA ALA A 13 -5.26 10.66 30.19
C ALA A 13 -3.93 10.70 29.42
N LEU A 14 -3.67 9.69 28.59
CA LEU A 14 -2.48 9.63 27.73
C LEU A 14 -2.45 10.79 26.72
N LEU A 15 -3.51 10.97 25.94
CA LEU A 15 -3.60 12.06 24.95
C LEU A 15 -3.42 13.43 25.62
N ASN A 16 -4.08 13.67 26.76
CA ASN A 16 -3.95 14.92 27.50
C ASN A 16 -2.50 15.16 27.98
N ALA A 17 -1.77 14.10 28.37
CA ALA A 17 -0.37 14.22 28.77
C ALA A 17 0.54 14.70 27.62
N HIS A 18 0.13 14.44 26.38
CA HIS A 18 0.80 14.90 25.16
C HIS A 18 0.13 16.11 24.51
N GLY A 19 -0.82 16.77 25.20
CA GLY A 19 -1.46 18.00 24.71
C GLY A 19 -2.59 17.80 23.70
N TRP A 20 -3.11 16.57 23.56
CA TRP A 20 -4.18 16.23 22.61
C TRP A 20 -5.50 15.92 23.29
N ASP A 21 -6.58 16.27 22.60
CA ASP A 21 -7.93 15.97 23.04
C ASP A 21 -8.37 14.57 22.58
N LEU A 22 -9.12 13.86 23.43
CA LEU A 22 -9.74 12.60 23.05
C LEU A 22 -10.67 12.75 21.83
N GLU A 23 -11.40 13.86 21.74
CA GLU A 23 -12.34 14.07 20.62
C GLU A 23 -11.60 14.38 19.32
N TYR A 24 -10.42 15.01 19.38
CA TYR A 24 -9.52 15.10 18.23
C TYR A 24 -9.15 13.71 17.72
N PHE A 25 -8.69 12.84 18.61
CA PHE A 25 -8.30 11.48 18.22
C PHE A 25 -9.48 10.69 17.64
N LYS A 26 -10.68 10.80 18.22
CA LYS A 26 -11.88 10.17 17.65
C LYS A 26 -12.24 10.70 16.26
N GLY A 27 -12.17 12.02 16.07
CA GLY A 27 -12.40 12.66 14.78
C GLY A 27 -11.37 12.20 13.74
N PHE A 28 -10.11 12.08 14.16
CA PHE A 28 -9.03 11.58 13.34
C PHE A 28 -9.30 10.14 12.87
N ILE A 29 -9.61 9.21 13.79
CA ILE A 29 -9.95 7.83 13.42
C ILE A 29 -11.19 7.79 12.52
N LEU A 30 -12.22 8.59 12.80
CA LEU A 30 -13.41 8.68 11.95
C LEU A 30 -13.09 9.13 10.52
N GLY A 31 -12.28 10.18 10.37
CA GLY A 31 -11.82 10.64 9.07
C GLY A 31 -10.99 9.60 8.34
N LEU A 32 -10.10 8.89 9.04
CA LEU A 32 -9.33 7.79 8.45
C LEU A 32 -10.24 6.63 7.98
N VAL A 33 -11.31 6.31 8.71
CA VAL A 33 -12.27 5.27 8.30
C VAL A 33 -13.08 5.73 7.08
N TRP A 34 -13.58 6.97 7.05
CA TRP A 34 -14.32 7.49 5.90
C TRP A 34 -13.50 7.56 4.61
N LEU A 35 -12.20 7.81 4.73
CA LEU A 35 -11.28 7.95 3.60
C LEU A 35 -10.53 6.65 3.27
N ASP A 36 -10.89 5.53 3.91
CA ASP A 36 -10.20 4.23 3.79
C ASP A 36 -8.66 4.29 4.04
N LEU A 37 -8.26 5.17 4.96
CA LEU A 37 -6.88 5.36 5.41
C LEU A 37 -6.57 4.70 6.76
N TYR A 38 -7.58 4.14 7.45
CA TYR A 38 -7.37 3.46 8.73
C TYR A 38 -6.56 2.17 8.55
N ARG A 39 -5.50 1.98 9.35
CA ARG A 39 -4.63 0.80 9.32
C ARG A 39 -4.34 0.35 10.76
N GLU A 40 -4.42 -0.97 11.00
CA GLU A 40 -4.01 -1.53 12.29
C GLU A 40 -2.51 -1.36 12.53
N ASN A 41 -2.12 -1.22 13.79
CA ASN A 41 -0.75 -0.98 14.24
C ASN A 41 -0.14 0.32 13.67
N SER A 42 -0.97 1.35 13.47
CA SER A 42 -0.51 2.66 13.04
C SER A 42 0.38 3.33 14.09
N ARG A 43 1.38 4.08 13.63
CA ARG A 43 2.23 4.90 14.52
C ARG A 43 1.55 6.24 14.78
N TYR A 44 0.90 6.36 15.93
CA TYR A 44 0.13 7.56 16.27
C TYR A 44 1.00 8.77 16.64
N GLU A 45 2.28 8.58 16.95
CA GLU A 45 3.20 9.68 17.30
C GLU A 45 3.31 10.72 16.20
N ALA A 46 3.42 10.29 14.94
CA ALA A 46 3.55 11.19 13.80
C ALA A 46 2.33 12.12 13.65
N PHE A 47 1.13 11.60 13.92
CA PHE A 47 -0.11 12.36 13.82
C PHE A 47 -0.36 13.26 15.04
N LEU A 48 0.08 12.80 16.21
CA LEU A 48 0.02 13.57 17.44
C LEU A 48 1.18 14.58 17.55
N ASP A 49 1.94 14.84 16.48
CA ASP A 49 3.11 15.75 16.52
C ASP A 49 4.03 15.46 17.73
N VAL A 50 4.13 14.17 18.10
CA VAL A 50 4.98 13.69 19.17
C VAL A 50 6.21 13.07 18.52
N LYS A 51 7.38 13.35 19.08
CA LYS A 51 8.63 12.78 18.57
C LYS A 51 8.56 11.26 18.55
N GLU A 52 9.06 10.66 17.47
CA GLU A 52 9.16 9.22 17.34
C GLU A 52 9.90 8.61 18.53
N GLY A 53 9.34 7.53 19.09
CA GLY A 53 9.88 6.83 20.26
C GLY A 53 9.54 7.48 21.61
N THR A 54 8.72 8.54 21.64
CA THR A 54 8.22 9.11 22.90
C THR A 54 7.18 8.22 23.57
N LEU A 55 6.29 7.57 22.81
CA LEU A 55 5.31 6.65 23.39
C LEU A 55 5.97 5.29 23.67
N THR A 56 5.68 4.75 24.85
CA THR A 56 6.06 3.37 25.20
C THR A 56 5.29 2.36 24.36
N LYS A 57 5.77 1.10 24.34
CA LYS A 57 5.06 0.02 23.63
C LYS A 57 3.65 -0.18 24.19
N GLU A 58 3.48 -0.04 25.50
CA GLU A 58 2.22 -0.15 26.20
C GLU A 58 1.25 0.99 25.84
N GLU A 59 1.77 2.22 25.71
CA GLU A 59 0.97 3.39 25.30
C GLU A 59 0.54 3.31 23.84
N ASN A 60 1.43 2.88 22.95
CA ASN A 60 1.08 2.61 21.55
C ASN A 60 0.01 1.52 21.44
N LEU A 61 0.17 0.42 22.17
CA LEU A 61 -0.84 -0.64 22.22
C LEU A 61 -2.18 -0.13 22.80
N LEU A 62 -2.14 0.79 23.75
CA LEU A 62 -3.33 1.38 24.34
C LEU A 62 -4.10 2.26 23.33
N LEU A 63 -3.38 3.09 22.57
CA LEU A 63 -3.98 3.90 21.49
C LEU A 63 -4.56 3.00 20.39
N GLU A 64 -3.82 1.96 20.00
CA GLU A 64 -4.25 1.00 18.97
C GLU A 64 -5.53 0.25 19.38
N GLN A 65 -5.57 -0.29 20.60
CA GLN A 65 -6.77 -0.96 21.12
C GLN A 65 -8.00 -0.05 21.13
N TYR A 66 -7.79 1.25 21.33
CA TYR A 66 -8.87 2.22 21.33
C TYR A 66 -9.29 2.64 19.93
N ALA A 67 -8.33 2.86 19.04
CA ALA A 67 -8.55 3.18 17.65
C ALA A 67 -9.30 2.07 16.92
N SER A 68 -8.87 0.81 17.08
CA SER A 68 -9.52 -0.38 16.52
C SER A 68 -10.98 -0.46 16.98
N LYS A 69 -11.21 -0.26 18.28
CA LYS A 69 -12.57 -0.28 18.82
C LYS A 69 -13.44 0.88 18.35
N ILE A 70 -12.87 2.06 18.12
CA ILE A 70 -13.60 3.17 17.51
C ILE A 70 -13.94 2.84 16.06
N SER A 71 -12.99 2.28 15.30
CA SER A 71 -13.22 1.83 13.93
C SER A 71 -14.40 0.86 13.86
N ASP A 72 -14.40 -0.18 14.71
CA ASP A 72 -15.51 -1.13 14.82
C ASP A 72 -16.85 -0.44 15.14
N GLU A 73 -16.83 0.52 16.08
CA GLU A 73 -18.03 1.29 16.43
C GLU A 73 -18.52 2.17 15.27
N ILE A 74 -17.63 2.69 14.42
CA ILE A 74 -17.99 3.48 13.24
C ILE A 74 -18.62 2.58 12.19
N GLU A 75 -17.95 1.49 11.84
CA GLU A 75 -18.40 0.54 10.82
C GLU A 75 -19.75 -0.10 11.19
N LEU A 76 -19.98 -0.36 12.48
CA LEU A 76 -21.25 -0.85 13.00
C LEU A 76 -22.30 0.24 13.24
N GLU A 77 -22.05 1.47 12.78
CA GLU A 77 -22.95 2.63 12.89
C GLU A 77 -23.33 3.00 14.35
N ARG A 78 -22.41 2.71 15.27
CA ARG A 78 -22.54 2.87 16.72
C ARG A 78 -21.72 4.03 17.27
N PHE A 79 -21.04 4.81 16.44
CA PHE A 79 -20.27 5.98 16.88
C PHE A 79 -21.11 6.93 17.75
N ARG A 80 -20.51 7.42 18.84
CA ARG A 80 -21.14 8.35 19.79
C ARG A 80 -20.17 9.47 20.18
N PHE A 81 -20.69 10.69 20.11
CA PHE A 81 -20.04 11.86 20.69
C PHE A 81 -20.02 11.82 22.21
N SER A 82 -18.98 12.40 22.81
CA SER A 82 -19.02 12.70 24.24
C SER A 82 -19.99 13.84 24.56
N ALA A 83 -20.44 13.89 25.83
CA ALA A 83 -21.37 14.91 26.30
C ALA A 83 -20.86 16.36 26.16
N GLY A 84 -19.54 16.55 26.00
CA GLY A 84 -18.91 17.87 25.81
C GLY A 84 -18.97 18.39 24.37
N CYS A 85 -19.34 17.55 23.39
CA CYS A 85 -19.46 17.95 21.99
C CYS A 85 -20.76 18.74 21.75
N LYS A 86 -20.78 20.01 22.17
CA LYS A 86 -21.93 20.93 22.09
C LYS A 86 -21.54 22.23 21.39
N VAL A 87 -22.53 22.90 20.81
CA VAL A 87 -22.39 24.26 20.24
C VAL A 87 -22.77 25.29 21.30
N ASP A 88 -21.94 26.32 21.45
CA ASP A 88 -22.30 27.54 22.18
C ASP A 88 -23.10 28.46 21.25
N VAL A 89 -24.40 28.52 21.48
CA VAL A 89 -25.33 29.33 20.66
C VAL A 89 -25.26 30.80 21.04
N SER A 90 -24.76 31.12 22.24
CA SER A 90 -24.68 32.48 22.77
C SER A 90 -23.43 33.24 22.32
N ASP A 91 -22.33 32.52 22.09
CA ASP A 91 -21.12 33.06 21.49
C ASP A 91 -20.64 32.17 20.34
N PHE A 92 -20.93 32.61 19.11
CA PHE A 92 -20.47 31.93 17.90
C PHE A 92 -18.95 31.71 17.89
N SER A 93 -18.17 32.66 18.41
CA SER A 93 -16.70 32.60 18.39
C SER A 93 -16.14 31.55 19.35
N ALA A 94 -16.82 31.29 20.46
CA ALA A 94 -16.39 30.32 21.47
C ALA A 94 -16.29 28.89 20.90
N ASN A 95 -17.06 28.59 19.84
CA ASN A 95 -17.06 27.29 19.17
C ASN A 95 -15.74 26.94 18.48
N TYR A 96 -14.90 27.93 18.14
CA TYR A 96 -13.67 27.75 17.36
C TYR A 96 -12.40 27.88 18.22
N THR A 97 -12.50 27.48 19.48
CA THR A 97 -11.38 27.50 20.43
C THR A 97 -10.87 26.10 20.67
N LYS A 98 -9.60 25.96 21.10
CA LYS A 98 -9.03 24.66 21.47
C LYS A 98 -9.79 23.93 22.58
N ASN A 99 -10.62 24.62 23.36
CA ASN A 99 -11.44 24.02 24.41
C ASN A 99 -12.76 23.44 23.90
N SER A 100 -13.18 23.77 22.68
CA SER A 100 -14.38 23.23 22.06
C SER A 100 -14.14 21.80 21.59
N LYS A 101 -14.87 20.85 22.18
CA LYS A 101 -14.75 19.43 21.83
C LYS A 101 -15.17 19.13 20.39
N LEU A 102 -16.15 19.88 19.85
CA LEU A 102 -16.55 19.75 18.46
C LEU A 102 -15.50 20.30 17.50
N HIS A 103 -14.85 21.40 17.87
CA HIS A 103 -13.73 21.93 17.09
C HIS A 103 -12.56 20.95 17.09
N GLN A 104 -12.24 20.34 18.24
CA GLN A 104 -11.22 19.29 18.32
C GLN A 104 -11.56 18.10 17.43
N TRP A 105 -12.80 17.60 17.50
CA TRP A 105 -13.26 16.52 16.62
C TRP A 105 -13.15 16.87 15.14
N ALA A 106 -13.63 18.05 14.74
CA ALA A 106 -13.55 18.50 13.35
C ALA A 106 -12.10 18.68 12.89
N ASN A 107 -11.22 19.15 13.76
CA ASN A 107 -9.78 19.25 13.49
C ASN A 107 -9.12 17.87 13.30
N GLY A 108 -9.56 16.86 14.07
CA GLY A 108 -9.14 15.48 13.85
C GLY A 108 -9.57 14.96 12.48
N VAL A 109 -10.84 15.14 12.11
CA VAL A 109 -11.35 14.76 10.78
C VAL A 109 -10.58 15.46 9.67
N HIS A 110 -10.34 16.77 9.82
CA HIS A 110 -9.58 17.56 8.86
C HIS A 110 -8.14 17.09 8.72
N MET A 111 -7.49 16.67 9.80
CA MET A 111 -6.14 16.10 9.70
C MET A 111 -6.12 14.84 8.81
N ALA A 112 -7.13 13.98 8.91
CA ALA A 112 -7.25 12.83 8.01
C ALA A 112 -7.44 13.27 6.55
N CYS A 113 -8.26 14.28 6.29
CA CYS A 113 -8.38 14.88 4.95
C CYS A 113 -7.05 15.47 4.47
N ARG A 114 -6.28 16.14 5.33
CA ARG A 114 -4.99 16.71 4.94
C ARG A 114 -3.96 15.64 4.63
N ILE A 115 -3.99 14.50 5.32
CA ILE A 115 -3.15 13.34 4.96
C ILE A 115 -3.51 12.88 3.55
N LEU A 116 -4.80 12.74 3.24
CA LEU A 116 -5.23 12.35 1.89
C LEU A 116 -4.80 13.37 0.84
N GLU A 117 -4.96 14.68 1.10
CA GLU A 117 -4.51 15.74 0.21
C GLU A 117 -3.00 15.67 -0.03
N VAL A 118 -2.19 15.44 1.02
CA VAL A 118 -0.74 15.26 0.88
C VAL A 118 -0.43 14.00 0.07
N MET A 119 -1.13 12.90 0.31
CA MET A 119 -0.97 11.67 -0.49
C MET A 119 -1.36 11.89 -1.96
N ILE A 120 -2.35 12.73 -2.25
CA ILE A 120 -2.71 13.12 -3.62
C ILE A 120 -1.62 14.02 -4.23
N GLU A 121 -1.15 15.02 -3.49
CA GLU A 121 -0.07 15.93 -3.89
C GLU A 121 1.24 15.16 -4.20
N ASP A 122 1.53 14.14 -3.39
CA ASP A 122 2.72 13.28 -3.51
C ASP A 122 2.53 12.17 -4.57
N GLY A 123 1.32 12.00 -5.11
CA GLY A 123 0.99 10.99 -6.12
C GLY A 123 0.81 9.57 -5.56
N ASP A 124 0.68 9.43 -4.25
CA ASP A 124 0.39 8.17 -3.56
C ASP A 124 -1.08 7.74 -3.69
N VAL A 125 -2.00 8.68 -3.94
CA VAL A 125 -3.43 8.46 -4.19
C VAL A 125 -3.87 9.28 -5.40
N GLU A 126 -4.64 8.69 -6.31
CA GLU A 126 -5.22 9.40 -7.45
C GLU A 126 -6.48 10.16 -7.01
N ALA A 127 -6.61 11.42 -7.40
CA ALA A 127 -7.80 12.23 -7.13
C ALA A 127 -8.92 11.85 -8.11
N ASP A 128 -9.76 10.89 -7.73
CA ASP A 128 -10.95 10.52 -8.50
C ASP A 128 -12.20 11.32 -8.05
N GLU A 129 -13.26 11.32 -8.88
CA GLU A 129 -14.52 12.02 -8.61
C GLU A 129 -15.18 11.56 -7.30
N THR A 130 -14.93 10.31 -6.95
CA THR A 130 -15.43 9.64 -5.76
C THR A 130 -14.78 10.15 -4.48
N THR A 131 -13.46 10.31 -4.50
CA THR A 131 -12.67 10.92 -3.43
C THR A 131 -13.05 12.38 -3.26
N ALA A 132 -13.21 13.11 -4.38
CA ALA A 132 -13.67 14.50 -4.36
C ALA A 132 -15.07 14.61 -3.73
N TYR A 133 -16.01 13.73 -4.09
CA TYR A 133 -17.35 13.68 -3.49
C TYR A 133 -17.31 13.40 -1.99
N LEU A 134 -16.54 12.40 -1.54
CA LEU A 134 -16.40 12.11 -0.11
C LEU A 134 -15.76 13.27 0.64
N MET A 135 -14.72 13.90 0.10
CA MET A 135 -14.08 15.07 0.69
C MET A 135 -15.04 16.26 0.79
N GLU A 136 -15.86 16.51 -0.23
CA GLU A 136 -16.89 17.55 -0.21
C GLU A 136 -17.93 17.25 0.88
N ARG A 137 -18.46 16.02 0.93
CA ARG A 137 -19.40 15.56 1.96
C ARG A 137 -18.84 15.71 3.37
N ILE A 138 -17.57 15.37 3.57
CA ILE A 138 -16.86 15.52 4.84
C ILE A 138 -16.68 17.00 5.17
N ALA A 139 -16.29 17.83 4.21
CA ALA A 139 -16.12 19.26 4.39
C ALA A 139 -17.43 19.92 4.82
N GLU A 140 -18.55 19.68 4.13
CA GLU A 140 -19.87 20.20 4.50
C GLU A 140 -20.30 19.78 5.92
N THR A 141 -19.81 18.64 6.39
CA THR A 141 -20.21 18.05 7.67
C THR A 141 -19.31 18.50 8.83
N ALA A 142 -18.00 18.60 8.60
CA ALA A 142 -17.01 18.86 9.63
C ALA A 142 -16.47 20.29 9.61
N TYR A 143 -16.25 20.88 8.44
CA TYR A 143 -15.57 22.18 8.33
C TYR A 143 -16.36 23.36 8.91
N PRO A 144 -17.71 23.36 8.97
CA PRO A 144 -18.44 24.37 9.73
C PRO A 144 -18.07 24.40 11.22
N PHE A 145 -17.59 23.29 11.79
CA PHE A 145 -17.11 23.25 13.18
C PHE A 145 -15.61 23.54 13.30
N LEU A 146 -14.87 23.49 12.20
CA LEU A 146 -13.43 23.72 12.14
C LEU A 146 -13.10 25.20 12.01
N GLU A 147 -13.70 25.90 11.06
CA GLU A 147 -13.28 27.24 10.67
C GLU A 147 -14.45 28.22 10.62
N LYS A 148 -14.27 29.37 11.28
CA LYS A 148 -15.32 30.34 11.56
C LYS A 148 -15.79 31.07 10.30
N LYS A 149 -14.89 31.41 9.40
CA LYS A 149 -15.23 32.09 8.15
C LYS A 149 -15.94 31.10 7.21
N PHE A 150 -15.44 29.88 7.05
CA PHE A 150 -16.05 28.80 6.29
C PHE A 150 -17.49 28.58 6.72
N ALA A 151 -17.75 28.41 8.03
CA ALA A 151 -19.11 28.23 8.53
C ALA A 151 -20.06 29.37 8.12
N LYS A 152 -19.59 30.63 8.21
CA LYS A 152 -20.40 31.79 7.80
C LYS A 152 -20.67 31.80 6.31
N ASP A 153 -19.66 31.51 5.50
CA ASP A 153 -19.76 31.53 4.05
C ASP A 153 -20.66 30.37 3.59
N PHE A 154 -20.43 29.15 4.08
CA PHE A 154 -21.24 27.95 3.86
C PHE A 154 -22.72 28.16 4.18
N PHE A 155 -23.05 28.65 5.38
CA PHE A 155 -24.46 28.91 5.72
C PHE A 155 -25.06 30.07 4.93
N SER A 156 -24.25 31.05 4.52
CA SER A 156 -24.75 32.15 3.69
C SER A 156 -25.07 31.72 2.27
N GLU A 157 -24.25 30.84 1.71
CA GLU A 157 -24.47 30.24 0.41
C GLU A 157 -25.69 29.32 0.42
N LEU A 158 -25.78 28.40 1.40
CA LEU A 158 -26.91 27.47 1.54
C LEU A 158 -28.27 28.17 1.70
N ASN A 159 -28.27 29.40 2.24
CA ASN A 159 -29.48 30.20 2.44
C ASN A 159 -29.65 31.33 1.41
N GLU A 160 -28.76 31.40 0.42
CA GLU A 160 -28.72 32.44 -0.64
C GLU A 160 -28.74 33.88 -0.08
N ARG A 161 -28.24 34.08 1.15
CA ARG A 161 -28.17 35.39 1.81
C ARG A 161 -27.10 35.43 2.88
N ARG A 162 -26.62 36.62 3.21
CA ARG A 162 -25.68 36.80 4.32
C ARG A 162 -26.31 36.44 5.67
N ILE A 163 -25.71 35.50 6.39
CA ILE A 163 -26.13 35.08 7.74
C ILE A 163 -25.33 35.83 8.83
N PRO A 164 -25.98 36.46 9.83
CA PRO A 164 -25.30 37.08 10.96
C PRO A 164 -24.72 36.03 11.92
N PRO A 165 -23.70 36.36 12.73
CA PRO A 165 -23.04 35.40 13.62
C PRO A 165 -23.96 34.66 14.60
N SER A 166 -24.97 35.33 15.16
CA SER A 166 -25.93 34.70 16.08
C SER A 166 -26.74 33.60 15.40
N GLU A 167 -27.21 33.86 14.18
CA GLU A 167 -27.94 32.87 13.38
C GLU A 167 -27.01 31.74 12.89
N CYS A 168 -25.73 32.03 12.59
CA CYS A 168 -24.74 30.98 12.31
C CYS A 168 -24.57 30.01 13.49
N ALA A 169 -24.59 30.52 14.75
CA ALA A 169 -24.49 29.67 15.93
C ALA A 169 -25.71 28.75 16.10
N GLU A 170 -26.91 29.23 15.77
CA GLU A 170 -28.12 28.41 15.73
C GLU A 170 -28.06 27.32 14.64
N LEU A 171 -27.60 27.68 13.44
CA LEU A 171 -27.44 26.73 12.33
C LEU A 171 -26.37 25.68 12.62
N LEU A 172 -25.25 26.05 13.27
CA LEU A 172 -24.29 25.08 13.81
C LEU A 172 -24.94 24.14 14.82
N GLY A 173 -25.80 24.66 15.69
CA GLY A 173 -26.55 23.84 16.66
C GLY A 173 -27.46 22.81 15.99
N ARG A 174 -28.10 23.18 14.87
CA ARG A 174 -28.89 22.25 14.04
C ARG A 174 -28.02 21.22 13.35
N LEU A 175 -26.97 21.66 12.65
CA LEU A 175 -25.99 20.77 12.01
C LEU A 175 -25.42 19.75 13.01
N ARG A 176 -25.12 20.20 14.23
CA ARG A 176 -24.64 19.32 15.31
C ARG A 176 -25.69 18.29 15.73
N SER A 177 -26.96 18.67 15.75
CA SER A 177 -28.05 17.76 16.09
C SER A 177 -28.24 16.68 15.02
N ASP A 178 -28.05 17.05 13.75
CA ASP A 178 -28.12 16.14 12.60
C ASP A 178 -26.86 15.29 12.41
N LEU A 179 -25.75 15.70 13.02
CA LEU A 179 -24.43 15.10 12.86
C LEU A 179 -24.38 13.58 13.05
N PRO A 180 -25.06 12.94 14.03
CA PRO A 180 -25.06 11.49 14.14
C PRO A 180 -25.67 10.79 12.91
N LYS A 181 -26.70 11.39 12.31
CA LYS A 181 -27.30 10.89 11.06
C LYS A 181 -26.36 11.13 9.89
N LEU A 182 -25.80 12.34 9.77
CA LEU A 182 -24.84 12.66 8.70
C LEU A 182 -23.60 11.76 8.78
N ILE A 183 -23.09 11.48 9.97
CA ILE A 183 -21.98 10.54 10.16
C ILE A 183 -22.36 9.16 9.65
N ARG A 184 -23.54 8.66 10.01
CA ARG A 184 -24.05 7.39 9.52
C ARG A 184 -24.18 7.39 7.99
N ASP A 185 -24.77 8.44 7.42
CA ASP A 185 -24.99 8.57 5.98
C ASP A 185 -23.64 8.66 5.22
N ILE A 186 -22.64 9.35 5.77
CA ILE A 186 -21.28 9.42 5.21
C ILE A 186 -20.54 8.11 5.39
N THR A 187 -20.66 7.43 6.54
CA THR A 187 -20.06 6.10 6.74
C THR A 187 -20.68 5.10 5.77
N LEU A 188 -22.00 5.11 5.59
CA LEU A 188 -22.68 4.29 4.60
C LEU A 188 -22.27 4.72 3.19
N SER A 189 -22.16 6.01 2.90
CA SER A 189 -21.70 6.50 1.60
C SER A 189 -20.26 6.12 1.33
N SER A 190 -19.36 6.15 2.31
CA SER A 190 -17.96 5.73 2.15
C SER A 190 -17.88 4.23 1.95
N GLN A 191 -18.66 3.45 2.70
CA GLN A 191 -18.80 2.02 2.49
C GLN A 191 -19.41 1.71 1.11
N MET A 192 -20.46 2.43 0.71
CA MET A 192 -21.13 2.26 -0.58
C MET A 192 -20.25 2.74 -1.73
N VAL A 193 -19.53 3.84 -1.60
CA VAL A 193 -18.51 4.31 -2.55
C VAL A 193 -17.43 3.24 -2.76
N ASN A 194 -17.02 2.58 -1.67
CA ASN A 194 -16.12 1.44 -1.72
C ASN A 194 -16.79 0.15 -2.26
N HIS A 195 -18.09 0.18 -2.57
CA HIS A 195 -18.95 -0.97 -2.94
C HIS A 195 -19.99 -0.69 -4.07
N MET A 196 -19.95 0.43 -4.80
CA MET A 196 -21.00 0.80 -5.77
C MET A 196 -20.57 0.40 -7.18
N PRO A 197 -21.35 -0.42 -7.90
CA PRO A 197 -21.10 -0.72 -9.30
C PRO A 197 -21.62 0.43 -10.20
N PRO A 198 -21.12 0.62 -11.43
CA PRO A 198 -21.77 1.51 -12.40
C PRO A 198 -23.17 1.01 -12.76
N SER A 199 -24.10 1.92 -13.01
CA SER A 199 -25.52 1.62 -13.19
C SER A 199 -25.88 0.93 -14.52
N GLU A 200 -26.63 -0.16 -14.39
CA GLU A 200 -27.39 -1.03 -15.29
C GLU A 200 -27.55 -0.75 -16.80
N GLY A 201 -27.31 -1.83 -17.57
CA GLY A 201 -27.98 -2.18 -18.82
C GLY A 201 -27.72 -3.65 -19.16
N TYR A 202 -28.75 -4.51 -19.10
CA TYR A 202 -28.68 -5.95 -19.34
C TYR A 202 -28.12 -6.30 -20.73
N GLU A 203 -27.05 -7.11 -20.77
CA GLU A 203 -26.86 -8.31 -21.60
C GLU A 203 -25.42 -8.86 -21.38
N ALA A 204 -25.25 -10.17 -21.38
CA ALA A 204 -24.02 -10.86 -20.98
C ALA A 204 -22.77 -10.37 -21.76
N GLN A 205 -21.90 -9.58 -21.09
CA GLN A 205 -20.57 -9.20 -21.58
C GLN A 205 -19.58 -9.18 -20.41
N GLU A 206 -18.33 -9.54 -20.71
CA GLU A 206 -17.20 -9.73 -19.80
C GLU A 206 -17.06 -8.57 -18.78
N GLU A 207 -17.07 -8.88 -17.47
CA GLU A 207 -16.75 -7.92 -16.40
C GLU A 207 -15.31 -7.40 -16.58
N GLU A 208 -15.14 -6.29 -17.29
CA GLU A 208 -13.92 -5.48 -17.23
C GLU A 208 -13.88 -4.73 -15.90
N PHE A 209 -12.90 -5.07 -15.06
CA PHE A 209 -12.62 -4.40 -13.80
C PHE A 209 -11.98 -3.02 -14.10
N GLN A 210 -12.80 -1.99 -14.32
CA GLN A 210 -12.32 -0.62 -14.49
C GLN A 210 -12.47 0.17 -13.18
N GLY A 211 -11.35 0.65 -12.62
CA GLY A 211 -11.31 1.50 -11.42
C GLY A 211 -10.57 0.87 -10.22
N PRO A 212 -10.33 1.64 -9.13
CA PRO A 212 -9.62 1.16 -7.96
C PRO A 212 -10.42 0.07 -7.23
N ILE A 213 -9.76 -1.06 -6.95
CA ILE A 213 -10.37 -2.18 -6.22
C ILE A 213 -10.57 -1.78 -4.76
N GLY A 214 -11.83 -1.75 -4.31
CA GLY A 214 -12.21 -1.60 -2.91
C GLY A 214 -11.91 -2.86 -2.06
N ASN A 215 -12.84 -3.29 -1.21
CA ASN A 215 -12.61 -4.47 -0.37
C ASN A 215 -12.52 -5.76 -1.20
N VAL A 216 -11.32 -6.31 -1.38
CA VAL A 216 -11.07 -7.54 -2.12
C VAL A 216 -11.91 -8.72 -1.62
N HIS A 217 -12.23 -8.81 -0.32
CA HIS A 217 -13.02 -9.92 0.23
C HIS A 217 -14.47 -9.97 -0.31
N SER A 218 -15.07 -8.82 -0.66
CA SER A 218 -16.46 -8.79 -1.14
C SER A 218 -16.62 -9.56 -2.46
N TYR A 219 -15.59 -9.57 -3.30
CA TYR A 219 -15.56 -10.31 -4.56
C TYR A 219 -15.57 -11.83 -4.40
N PHE A 220 -15.31 -12.33 -3.19
CA PHE A 220 -15.34 -13.75 -2.84
C PHE A 220 -16.54 -14.13 -1.97
N ALA A 221 -17.41 -13.17 -1.63
CA ALA A 221 -18.57 -13.42 -0.80
C ALA A 221 -19.51 -14.44 -1.47
N GLY A 222 -19.79 -15.55 -0.77
CA GLY A 222 -20.64 -16.63 -1.29
C GLY A 222 -19.98 -17.57 -2.29
N LEU A 223 -18.71 -17.33 -2.68
CA LEU A 223 -17.96 -18.29 -3.49
C LEU A 223 -17.47 -19.45 -2.61
N THR A 224 -17.81 -20.67 -3.03
CA THR A 224 -17.35 -21.92 -2.41
C THR A 224 -16.70 -22.87 -3.39
N ASP A 225 -16.87 -22.63 -4.69
CA ASP A 225 -16.31 -23.43 -5.77
C ASP A 225 -14.87 -22.96 -6.10
N PRO A 226 -13.86 -23.85 -6.05
CA PRO A 226 -12.47 -23.51 -6.35
C PRO A 226 -12.26 -22.92 -7.74
N PHE A 227 -12.99 -23.38 -8.76
CA PHE A 227 -12.85 -22.87 -10.12
C PHE A 227 -13.34 -21.43 -10.21
N ALA A 228 -14.51 -21.12 -9.65
CA ALA A 228 -15.03 -19.76 -9.56
C ALA A 228 -14.13 -18.83 -8.73
N MET A 229 -13.51 -19.33 -7.66
CA MET A 229 -12.50 -18.58 -6.89
C MET A 229 -11.28 -18.25 -7.76
N ASN A 230 -10.73 -19.23 -8.47
CA ASN A 230 -9.57 -19.01 -9.33
C ASN A 230 -9.86 -18.05 -10.48
N ASP A 231 -10.99 -18.20 -11.18
CA ASP A 231 -11.41 -17.26 -12.24
C ASP A 231 -11.55 -15.84 -11.68
N ARG A 232 -12.14 -15.67 -10.49
CA ARG A 232 -12.25 -14.36 -9.84
C ARG A 232 -10.87 -13.76 -9.52
N ILE A 233 -9.95 -14.57 -9.01
CA ILE A 233 -8.58 -14.14 -8.69
C ILE A 233 -7.84 -13.71 -9.96
N ASP A 234 -7.90 -14.52 -11.02
CA ASP A 234 -7.17 -14.24 -12.27
C ASP A 234 -7.63 -12.94 -12.94
N ARG A 235 -8.90 -12.56 -12.75
CA ARG A 235 -9.41 -11.27 -13.23
C ARG A 235 -9.08 -10.09 -12.31
N LEU A 236 -9.07 -10.29 -11.00
CA LEU A 236 -8.72 -9.23 -10.04
C LEU A 236 -7.22 -8.95 -10.00
N LEU A 237 -6.37 -9.96 -10.20
CA LEU A 237 -4.94 -9.84 -9.99
C LEU A 237 -4.27 -8.74 -10.85
N PRO A 238 -4.53 -8.62 -12.16
CA PRO A 238 -3.96 -7.53 -12.96
C PRO A 238 -4.36 -6.16 -12.43
N VAL A 239 -5.64 -5.97 -12.12
CA VAL A 239 -6.17 -4.69 -11.63
C VAL A 239 -5.64 -4.35 -10.24
N VAL A 240 -5.45 -5.34 -9.37
CA VAL A 240 -4.77 -5.14 -8.07
C VAL A 240 -3.32 -4.68 -8.29
N MET A 241 -2.62 -5.29 -9.24
CA MET A 241 -1.21 -4.99 -9.51
C MET A 241 -1.01 -3.64 -10.21
N GLU A 242 -1.98 -3.19 -11.01
CA GLU A 242 -1.99 -1.87 -11.64
C GLU A 242 -2.45 -0.77 -10.67
N GLY A 243 -3.25 -1.12 -9.66
CA GLY A 243 -3.75 -0.19 -8.64
C GLY A 243 -2.68 0.38 -7.69
N PRO A 244 -3.11 1.25 -6.74
CA PRO A 244 -2.21 2.00 -5.85
C PRO A 244 -1.26 1.10 -5.05
N LYS A 245 0.03 1.44 -5.06
CA LYS A 245 1.07 0.67 -4.34
C LYS A 245 0.79 0.56 -2.84
N SER A 246 0.17 1.59 -2.25
CA SER A 246 -0.19 1.68 -0.83
C SER A 246 -1.12 0.55 -0.36
N ASN A 247 -2.01 0.06 -1.25
CA ASN A 247 -2.96 -1.02 -0.95
C ASN A 247 -2.61 -2.35 -1.63
N ARG A 248 -1.71 -2.33 -2.63
CA ARG A 248 -1.34 -3.50 -3.44
C ARG A 248 -0.93 -4.70 -2.60
N VAL A 249 -0.05 -4.53 -1.62
CA VAL A 249 0.40 -5.65 -0.77
C VAL A 249 -0.80 -6.29 -0.05
N LYS A 250 -1.63 -5.49 0.62
CA LYS A 250 -2.83 -5.98 1.33
C LYS A 250 -3.76 -6.73 0.37
N HIS A 251 -4.01 -6.18 -0.81
CA HIS A 251 -4.92 -6.77 -1.78
C HIS A 251 -4.39 -8.09 -2.36
N VAL A 252 -3.10 -8.17 -2.70
CA VAL A 252 -2.49 -9.42 -3.19
C VAL A 252 -2.38 -10.46 -2.07
N GLU A 253 -2.13 -10.07 -0.82
CA GLU A 253 -2.18 -10.99 0.34
C GLU A 253 -3.57 -11.63 0.48
N ILE A 254 -4.65 -10.86 0.26
CA ILE A 254 -6.01 -11.40 0.28
C ILE A 254 -6.23 -12.36 -0.90
N LEU A 255 -5.85 -11.99 -2.12
CA LEU A 255 -5.93 -12.89 -3.28
C LEU A 255 -5.15 -14.18 -3.04
N HIS A 256 -3.98 -14.08 -2.39
CA HIS A 256 -3.14 -15.22 -2.05
C HIS A 256 -3.85 -16.16 -1.06
N GLN A 257 -4.48 -15.63 -0.02
CA GLN A 257 -5.27 -16.43 0.92
C GLN A 257 -6.43 -17.16 0.24
N TYR A 258 -7.15 -16.51 -0.68
CA TYR A 258 -8.22 -17.18 -1.43
C TYR A 258 -7.66 -18.22 -2.41
N ALA A 259 -6.51 -17.98 -3.02
CA ALA A 259 -5.83 -18.97 -3.85
C ALA A 259 -5.38 -20.20 -3.03
N GLU A 260 -4.87 -20.02 -1.81
CA GLU A 260 -4.55 -21.15 -0.90
C GLU A 260 -5.81 -21.93 -0.52
N LYS A 261 -6.88 -21.21 -0.19
CA LYS A 261 -8.17 -21.81 0.15
C LYS A 261 -8.79 -22.61 -1.01
N ALA A 262 -8.66 -22.12 -2.25
CA ALA A 262 -9.17 -22.81 -3.43
C ALA A 262 -8.47 -24.16 -3.68
N LEU A 263 -7.16 -24.25 -3.38
CA LEU A 263 -6.39 -25.48 -3.56
C LEU A 263 -6.55 -26.48 -2.41
N GLY A 264 -6.62 -26.00 -1.17
CA GLY A 264 -6.60 -26.84 0.02
C GLY A 264 -5.22 -27.47 0.30
N GLU A 265 -5.00 -27.93 1.53
CA GLU A 265 -3.68 -28.40 1.99
C GLU A 265 -3.16 -29.63 1.23
N GLU A 266 -4.03 -30.60 0.95
CA GLU A 266 -3.68 -31.86 0.24
C GLU A 266 -3.04 -31.59 -1.13
N CYS A 267 -3.52 -30.58 -1.86
CA CYS A 267 -2.96 -30.21 -3.16
C CYS A 267 -1.49 -29.78 -3.06
N PHE A 268 -1.10 -29.06 -2.00
CA PHE A 268 0.29 -28.67 -1.78
C PHE A 268 1.17 -29.86 -1.45
N GLU A 269 0.68 -30.79 -0.62
CA GLU A 269 1.45 -31.98 -0.22
C GLU A 269 1.70 -32.91 -1.40
N GLU A 270 0.70 -33.16 -2.23
CA GLU A 270 0.77 -34.13 -3.32
C GLU A 270 1.50 -33.62 -4.56
N ASN A 271 1.46 -32.30 -4.82
CA ASN A 271 1.86 -31.73 -6.11
C ASN A 271 3.07 -30.81 -6.05
N THR A 272 3.73 -30.67 -4.90
CA THR A 272 4.96 -29.86 -4.75
C THR A 272 5.98 -30.20 -5.85
N GLY A 273 6.53 -29.16 -6.49
CA GLY A 273 7.47 -29.26 -7.60
C GLY A 273 6.81 -29.28 -8.98
N MET A 274 5.52 -29.62 -9.07
CA MET A 274 4.78 -29.81 -10.33
C MET A 274 3.66 -28.79 -10.56
N PHE A 275 3.59 -27.72 -9.77
CA PHE A 275 2.46 -26.75 -9.81
C PHE A 275 2.22 -26.10 -11.17
N TRP A 276 3.21 -26.00 -12.06
CA TRP A 276 2.96 -25.41 -13.38
C TRP A 276 2.27 -26.37 -14.36
N GLY A 277 2.47 -27.67 -14.17
CA GLY A 277 1.90 -28.73 -15.01
C GLY A 277 0.40 -28.91 -14.79
N LEU A 278 -0.11 -28.49 -13.64
CA LEU A 278 -1.53 -28.56 -13.27
C LEU A 278 -2.19 -27.19 -13.51
N ILE A 279 -3.36 -27.17 -14.13
CA ILE A 279 -4.02 -25.91 -14.53
C ILE A 279 -4.56 -25.20 -13.28
N GLU A 280 -5.08 -25.99 -12.34
CA GLU A 280 -5.76 -25.59 -11.12
C GLU A 280 -4.85 -24.78 -10.18
N THR A 281 -3.53 -25.05 -10.21
CA THR A 281 -2.52 -24.40 -9.36
C THR A 281 -1.90 -23.15 -10.00
N ARG A 282 -2.17 -22.85 -11.28
CA ARG A 282 -1.53 -21.71 -11.97
C ARG A 282 -1.95 -20.37 -11.42
N THR A 283 -3.22 -20.22 -11.06
CA THR A 283 -3.73 -18.99 -10.42
C THR A 283 -2.95 -18.72 -9.13
N TYR A 284 -2.74 -19.74 -8.29
CA TYR A 284 -1.90 -19.62 -7.11
C TYR A 284 -0.46 -19.18 -7.42
N MET A 285 0.19 -19.79 -8.41
CA MET A 285 1.56 -19.45 -8.79
C MET A 285 1.68 -18.01 -9.31
N ARG A 286 0.69 -17.54 -10.08
CA ARG A 286 0.63 -16.15 -10.55
C ARG A 286 0.47 -15.17 -9.39
N VAL A 287 -0.43 -15.47 -8.45
CA VAL A 287 -0.64 -14.63 -7.26
C VAL A 287 0.60 -14.62 -6.37
N LEU A 288 1.25 -15.76 -6.14
CA LEU A 288 2.47 -15.84 -5.34
C LEU A 288 3.61 -14.99 -5.93
N THR A 289 3.74 -15.00 -7.25
CA THR A 289 4.73 -14.19 -7.97
C THR A 289 4.38 -12.69 -7.90
N ALA A 290 3.11 -12.34 -8.06
CA ALA A 290 2.63 -10.98 -7.88
C ALA A 290 2.81 -10.47 -6.43
N LEU A 291 2.63 -11.34 -5.44
CA LEU A 291 2.86 -11.02 -4.03
C LEU A 291 4.33 -10.73 -3.76
N ALA A 292 5.22 -11.53 -4.35
CA ALA A 292 6.66 -11.31 -4.27
C ALA A 292 7.04 -9.93 -4.85
N GLU A 293 6.46 -9.55 -6.00
CA GLU A 293 6.69 -8.24 -6.61
C GLU A 293 6.10 -7.09 -5.79
N ALA A 294 4.91 -7.27 -5.21
CA ALA A 294 4.31 -6.28 -4.31
C ALA A 294 5.18 -6.07 -3.06
N TYR A 295 5.72 -7.13 -2.46
CA TYR A 295 6.67 -6.99 -1.35
C TYR A 295 7.99 -6.34 -1.78
N ARG A 296 8.54 -6.71 -2.94
CA ARG A 296 9.78 -6.13 -3.47
C ARG A 296 9.64 -4.62 -3.67
N THR A 297 8.58 -4.19 -4.35
CA THR A 297 8.30 -2.78 -4.63
C THR A 297 8.00 -1.95 -3.38
N SER A 298 7.42 -2.57 -2.35
CA SER A 298 7.22 -1.96 -1.02
C SER A 298 8.41 -2.17 -0.07
N MET A 299 9.59 -2.51 -0.59
CA MET A 299 10.85 -2.68 0.16
C MET A 299 10.83 -3.77 1.25
N GLN A 300 9.82 -4.65 1.29
CA GLN A 300 9.71 -5.80 2.19
C GLN A 300 10.48 -7.01 1.63
N ARG A 301 11.80 -6.85 1.46
CA ARG A 301 12.67 -7.77 0.70
C ARG A 301 12.66 -9.20 1.21
N GLU A 302 12.69 -9.41 2.53
CA GLU A 302 12.70 -10.74 3.14
C GLU A 302 11.41 -11.51 2.85
N LYS A 303 10.27 -10.82 2.82
CA LYS A 303 8.99 -11.43 2.43
C LYS A 303 8.97 -11.77 0.95
N ALA A 304 9.49 -10.90 0.09
CA ALA A 304 9.63 -11.17 -1.34
C ALA A 304 10.51 -12.42 -1.59
N VAL A 305 11.63 -12.53 -0.89
CA VAL A 305 12.50 -13.71 -0.92
C VAL A 305 11.72 -14.97 -0.55
N ALA A 306 10.97 -14.96 0.56
CA ALA A 306 10.18 -16.12 0.97
C ALA A 306 9.15 -16.54 -0.10
N CYS A 307 8.50 -15.58 -0.76
CA CYS A 307 7.57 -15.87 -1.86
C CYS A 307 8.27 -16.52 -3.06
N TYR A 308 9.41 -15.99 -3.51
CA TYR A 308 10.15 -16.59 -4.64
C TYR A 308 10.78 -17.94 -4.29
N GLU A 309 11.30 -18.12 -3.08
CA GLU A 309 11.77 -19.43 -2.60
C GLU A 309 10.62 -20.46 -2.60
N LYS A 310 9.43 -20.08 -2.12
CA LYS A 310 8.22 -20.92 -2.18
C LYS A 310 7.83 -21.22 -3.64
N SER A 311 7.91 -20.23 -4.53
CA SER A 311 7.63 -20.43 -5.96
C SER A 311 8.55 -21.49 -6.59
N LEU A 312 9.86 -21.43 -6.33
CA LEU A 312 10.84 -22.39 -6.84
C LEU A 312 10.78 -23.78 -6.18
N LEU A 313 10.15 -23.88 -5.01
CA LEU A 313 9.85 -25.15 -4.36
C LEU A 313 8.62 -25.80 -5.02
N LEU A 314 7.58 -25.02 -5.29
CA LEU A 314 6.33 -25.51 -5.88
C LEU A 314 6.44 -25.75 -7.39
N CYS A 315 7.33 -25.05 -8.08
CA CYS A 315 7.61 -25.15 -9.50
C CYS A 315 9.13 -25.24 -9.71
N GLU A 316 9.66 -26.47 -9.77
CA GLU A 316 11.11 -26.69 -9.87
C GLU A 316 11.70 -26.22 -11.19
N ASP A 317 10.92 -26.32 -12.27
CA ASP A 317 11.28 -25.87 -13.62
C ASP A 317 11.30 -24.33 -13.78
N ASP A 318 10.88 -23.60 -12.75
CA ASP A 318 10.86 -22.14 -12.71
C ASP A 318 10.19 -21.51 -13.95
N ASN A 319 8.99 -21.98 -14.28
CA ASN A 319 8.27 -21.54 -15.48
C ASN A 319 7.90 -20.04 -15.47
N LEU A 320 7.87 -19.41 -14.29
CA LEU A 320 7.61 -17.98 -14.12
C LEU A 320 8.89 -17.13 -14.03
N GLY A 321 10.08 -17.73 -14.06
CA GLY A 321 11.35 -17.02 -14.05
C GLY A 321 11.70 -16.35 -12.70
N ALA A 322 11.21 -16.88 -11.58
CA ALA A 322 11.49 -16.40 -10.24
C ALA A 322 12.99 -16.40 -9.90
N ARG A 323 13.80 -17.26 -10.52
CA ARG A 323 15.24 -17.36 -10.24
C ARG A 323 16.00 -16.04 -10.46
N TYR A 324 15.61 -15.25 -11.46
CA TYR A 324 16.31 -14.00 -11.78
C TYR A 324 16.10 -12.96 -10.68
N LEU A 325 14.83 -12.72 -10.32
CA LEU A 325 14.46 -11.73 -9.29
C LEU A 325 14.94 -12.16 -7.90
N LEU A 326 14.93 -13.47 -7.60
CA LEU A 326 15.46 -13.98 -6.34
C LEU A 326 16.98 -13.83 -6.23
N ALA A 327 17.73 -14.07 -7.32
CA ALA A 327 19.18 -13.87 -7.34
C ALA A 327 19.54 -12.39 -7.06
N ASP A 328 18.83 -11.46 -7.70
CA ASP A 328 19.03 -10.02 -7.51
C ASP A 328 18.64 -9.59 -6.08
N LEU A 329 17.53 -10.09 -5.53
CA LEU A 329 17.11 -9.84 -4.15
C LEU A 329 18.12 -10.35 -3.10
N TYR A 330 18.69 -11.54 -3.29
CA TYR A 330 19.76 -12.01 -2.41
C TYR A 330 20.97 -11.08 -2.45
N MET A 331 21.31 -10.54 -3.62
CA MET A 331 22.41 -9.60 -3.77
C MET A 331 22.14 -8.25 -3.10
N GLU A 332 20.91 -7.74 -3.22
CA GLU A 332 20.45 -6.54 -2.47
C GLU A 332 20.58 -6.74 -0.96
N LEU A 333 20.19 -7.91 -0.46
CA LEU A 333 20.29 -8.29 0.96
C LEU A 333 21.71 -8.72 1.40
N ARG A 334 22.71 -8.61 0.53
CA ARG A 334 24.10 -9.05 0.79
C ARG A 334 24.24 -10.53 1.14
N ARG A 335 23.26 -11.36 0.74
CA ARG A 335 23.25 -12.82 0.86
C ARG A 335 23.96 -13.47 -0.34
N VAL A 336 25.23 -13.10 -0.53
CA VAL A 336 26.02 -13.47 -1.73
C VAL A 336 26.14 -14.99 -1.90
N ASP A 337 26.25 -15.73 -0.81
CA ASP A 337 26.33 -17.20 -0.86
C ASP A 337 25.03 -17.84 -1.35
N ASP A 338 23.88 -17.30 -0.95
CA ASP A 338 22.57 -17.79 -1.40
C ASP A 338 22.35 -17.48 -2.87
N ALA A 339 22.74 -16.28 -3.33
CA ALA A 339 22.72 -15.92 -4.75
C ALA A 339 23.56 -16.89 -5.59
N LEU A 340 24.81 -17.16 -5.19
CA LEU A 340 25.69 -18.08 -5.91
C LEU A 340 25.13 -19.51 -5.91
N LYS A 341 24.59 -19.98 -4.78
CA LYS A 341 23.97 -21.30 -4.68
C LYS A 341 22.76 -21.43 -5.62
N LEU A 342 21.92 -20.41 -5.68
CA LEU A 342 20.78 -20.37 -6.59
C LEU A 342 21.25 -20.37 -8.06
N ILE A 343 22.24 -19.55 -8.40
CA ILE A 343 22.80 -19.47 -9.75
C ILE A 343 23.42 -20.81 -10.16
N ASP A 344 24.12 -21.49 -9.26
CA ASP A 344 24.70 -22.80 -9.54
C ASP A 344 23.61 -23.91 -9.65
N ARG A 345 22.44 -23.76 -9.02
CA ARG A 345 21.28 -24.64 -9.25
C ARG A 345 20.75 -24.52 -10.69
N PHE A 346 20.83 -23.34 -11.29
CA PHE A 346 20.39 -23.04 -12.65
C PHE A 346 21.59 -22.81 -13.59
N ASP A 347 22.63 -23.63 -13.48
CA ASP A 347 23.88 -23.45 -14.22
C ASP A 347 23.74 -23.56 -15.75
N SER A 348 22.69 -24.22 -16.25
CA SER A 348 22.35 -24.26 -17.67
C SER A 348 21.91 -22.90 -18.22
N ASP A 349 21.50 -21.96 -17.36
CA ASP A 349 21.08 -20.62 -17.76
C ASP A 349 22.30 -19.71 -17.99
N GLN A 350 22.59 -19.48 -19.26
CA GLN A 350 23.70 -18.64 -19.72
C GLN A 350 23.21 -17.25 -20.18
N GLY A 351 22.02 -16.83 -19.75
CA GLY A 351 21.45 -15.51 -20.01
C GLY A 351 22.23 -14.38 -19.33
N ALA A 352 22.15 -13.17 -19.88
CA ALA A 352 22.91 -12.04 -19.35
C ALA A 352 22.49 -11.65 -17.92
N MET A 353 21.20 -11.77 -17.60
CA MET A 353 20.67 -11.51 -16.25
C MET A 353 21.43 -12.33 -15.19
N MET A 354 21.51 -13.65 -15.38
CA MET A 354 22.20 -14.56 -14.44
C MET A 354 23.71 -14.34 -14.44
N LEU A 355 24.32 -14.20 -15.61
CA LEU A 355 25.78 -14.11 -15.71
C LEU A 355 26.34 -12.81 -15.12
N PHE A 356 25.66 -11.67 -15.31
CA PHE A 356 26.09 -10.41 -14.70
C PHE A 356 25.86 -10.42 -13.18
N THR A 357 24.74 -10.94 -12.68
CA THR A 357 24.50 -11.11 -11.24
C THR A 357 25.53 -12.06 -10.62
N LYS A 358 25.89 -13.16 -11.30
CA LYS A 358 26.99 -14.07 -10.90
C LYS A 358 28.33 -13.35 -10.83
N ALA A 359 28.67 -12.56 -11.85
CA ALA A 359 29.93 -11.82 -11.90
C ALA A 359 30.06 -10.86 -10.72
N LEU A 360 29.01 -10.11 -10.40
CA LEU A 360 28.98 -9.23 -9.25
C LEU A 360 29.07 -10.00 -7.92
N ALA A 361 28.34 -11.11 -7.78
CA ALA A 361 28.39 -11.97 -6.60
C ALA A 361 29.81 -12.52 -6.35
N LEU A 362 30.48 -13.00 -7.40
CA LEU A 362 31.86 -13.47 -7.32
C LEU A 362 32.81 -12.35 -6.93
N PHE A 363 32.63 -11.15 -7.47
CA PHE A 363 33.43 -9.98 -7.09
C PHE A 363 33.19 -9.59 -5.63
N MET A 364 31.94 -9.51 -5.17
CA MET A 364 31.64 -9.19 -3.77
C MET A 364 32.22 -10.22 -2.79
N LYS A 365 32.24 -11.49 -3.18
CA LYS A 365 32.77 -12.58 -2.33
C LYS A 365 34.29 -12.67 -2.32
N TYR A 366 34.93 -12.46 -3.48
CA TYR A 366 36.35 -12.77 -3.68
C TYR A 366 37.20 -11.57 -4.13
N ASN A 367 36.63 -10.37 -4.22
CA ASN A 367 37.20 -9.20 -4.89
C ASN A 367 37.62 -9.52 -6.34
N ASP A 368 38.57 -8.75 -6.88
CA ASP A 368 39.16 -8.96 -8.20
C ASP A 368 40.04 -10.22 -8.25
N SER A 369 39.38 -11.38 -8.27
CA SER A 369 39.98 -12.72 -8.31
C SER A 369 39.83 -13.36 -9.69
N PRO A 370 40.67 -14.35 -10.07
CA PRO A 370 40.55 -15.05 -11.35
C PRO A 370 39.13 -15.55 -11.65
N LYS A 371 38.42 -16.05 -10.62
CA LYS A 371 37.04 -16.52 -10.71
C LYS A 371 36.07 -15.38 -11.05
N ALA A 372 36.20 -14.23 -10.39
CA ALA A 372 35.38 -13.05 -10.69
C ALA A 372 35.65 -12.51 -12.10
N ARG A 373 36.93 -12.47 -12.54
CA ARG A 373 37.30 -12.03 -13.89
C ARG A 373 36.74 -12.96 -14.97
N GLU A 374 36.79 -14.26 -14.76
CA GLU A 374 36.22 -15.25 -15.68
C GLU A 374 34.69 -15.15 -15.75
N GLY A 375 34.04 -14.96 -14.59
CA GLY A 375 32.60 -14.69 -14.52
C GLY A 375 32.23 -13.44 -15.32
N LEU A 376 32.93 -12.32 -15.10
CA LEU A 376 32.67 -11.08 -15.83
C LEU A 376 32.94 -11.20 -17.33
N LYS A 377 34.01 -11.90 -17.73
CA LYS A 377 34.28 -12.17 -19.16
C LYS A 377 33.14 -12.94 -19.82
N SER A 378 32.57 -13.92 -19.11
CA SER A 378 31.42 -14.70 -19.60
C SER A 378 30.17 -13.83 -19.72
N ALA A 379 29.92 -12.98 -18.73
CA ALA A 379 28.82 -12.00 -18.74
C ALA A 379 28.94 -10.99 -19.88
N ILE A 380 30.11 -10.38 -20.10
CA ILE A 380 30.34 -9.46 -21.21
C ILE A 380 30.13 -10.15 -22.57
N LYS A 381 30.48 -11.44 -22.67
CA LYS A 381 30.28 -12.23 -23.90
C LYS A 381 28.80 -12.49 -24.16
N SER A 382 27.98 -12.70 -23.12
CA SER A 382 26.54 -12.91 -23.30
C SER A 382 25.83 -11.64 -23.75
N ASN A 383 26.21 -10.47 -23.20
CA ASN A 383 25.68 -9.19 -23.64
C ASN A 383 26.68 -8.04 -23.48
N SER A 384 27.25 -7.60 -24.60
CA SER A 384 28.30 -6.54 -24.61
C SER A 384 27.78 -5.13 -24.35
N TYR A 385 26.46 -4.91 -24.33
CA TYR A 385 25.85 -3.59 -24.18
C TYR A 385 25.64 -3.19 -22.70
N ILE A 386 25.66 -4.15 -21.77
CA ILE A 386 25.42 -3.89 -20.34
C ILE A 386 26.52 -3.03 -19.72
N VAL A 387 27.79 -3.34 -19.98
CA VAL A 387 28.92 -2.60 -19.37
C VAL A 387 28.93 -1.12 -19.74
N PRO A 388 28.81 -0.72 -21.03
CA PRO A 388 28.70 0.68 -21.41
C PRO A 388 27.52 1.40 -20.72
N LEU A 389 26.37 0.73 -20.58
CA LEU A 389 25.21 1.28 -19.90
C LEU A 389 25.43 1.43 -18.38
N LEU A 390 26.06 0.46 -17.71
CA LEU A 390 26.40 0.57 -16.28
C LEU A 390 27.38 1.71 -16.00
N LEU A 391 28.37 1.90 -16.87
CA LEU A 391 29.42 2.92 -16.76
C LEU A 391 29.01 4.30 -17.30
N ASP A 392 27.75 4.49 -17.69
CA ASP A 392 27.23 5.72 -18.31
C ASP A 392 28.04 6.17 -19.55
N LYS A 393 28.59 5.21 -20.30
CA LYS A 393 29.27 5.42 -21.60
C LYS A 393 28.34 5.28 -22.79
N ALA A 394 27.19 4.66 -22.59
CA ALA A 394 26.06 4.68 -23.52
C ALA A 394 24.81 5.19 -22.77
N PRO A 395 23.92 5.94 -23.45
CA PRO A 395 22.69 6.40 -22.82
C PRO A 395 21.70 5.24 -22.64
N MET A 396 20.95 5.28 -21.54
CA MET A 396 19.74 4.47 -21.39
C MET A 396 18.71 4.89 -22.45
N PRO A 397 17.88 3.96 -22.96
CA PRO A 397 16.76 4.34 -23.82
C PRO A 397 15.79 5.25 -23.07
N SER A 398 15.08 6.11 -23.80
CA SER A 398 14.07 7.01 -23.22
C SER A 398 12.88 6.27 -22.61
N GLU A 399 12.57 5.09 -23.14
CA GLU A 399 11.53 4.19 -22.65
C GLU A 399 12.12 2.78 -22.54
N LEU A 400 11.75 2.05 -21.47
CA LEU A 400 12.17 0.66 -21.32
C LEU A 400 11.38 -0.25 -22.27
N PRO A 401 12.03 -1.24 -22.88
CA PRO A 401 11.37 -2.11 -23.84
C PRO A 401 10.41 -3.09 -23.15
N SER A 402 9.20 -3.27 -23.69
CA SER A 402 8.22 -4.23 -23.15
C SER A 402 8.63 -5.69 -23.34
N TYR A 403 9.53 -5.95 -24.29
CA TYR A 403 10.09 -7.27 -24.59
C TYR A 403 11.59 -7.14 -24.85
N TYR A 404 12.33 -8.21 -24.61
CA TYR A 404 13.74 -8.26 -24.95
C TYR A 404 14.09 -9.45 -25.83
N SER A 405 15.24 -9.32 -26.50
CA SER A 405 15.91 -10.42 -27.18
C SER A 405 17.24 -10.71 -26.48
N PRO A 406 17.55 -11.98 -26.17
CA PRO A 406 18.82 -12.34 -25.53
C PRO A 406 20.04 -11.80 -26.29
N GLY A 407 20.97 -11.19 -25.57
CA GLY A 407 22.22 -10.61 -26.10
C GLY A 407 22.08 -9.23 -26.75
N ASP A 408 20.88 -8.69 -26.86
CA ASP A 408 20.63 -7.40 -27.52
C ASP A 408 20.54 -6.21 -26.53
N LYS A 409 20.49 -4.99 -27.07
CA LYS A 409 20.35 -3.74 -26.30
C LYS A 409 19.09 -3.73 -25.42
N SER A 410 18.03 -4.40 -25.83
CA SER A 410 16.78 -4.48 -25.07
C SER A 410 16.98 -5.23 -23.74
N GLU A 411 17.64 -6.39 -23.76
CA GLU A 411 18.01 -7.15 -22.56
C GLU A 411 18.94 -6.34 -21.67
N ALA A 412 19.92 -5.65 -22.29
CA ALA A 412 20.87 -4.83 -21.55
C ALA A 412 20.19 -3.66 -20.81
N ALA A 413 19.22 -3.00 -21.46
CA ALA A 413 18.45 -1.92 -20.84
C ALA A 413 17.65 -2.42 -19.64
N LEU A 414 16.98 -3.58 -19.75
CA LEU A 414 16.23 -4.16 -18.64
C LEU A 414 17.13 -4.56 -17.48
N TYR A 415 18.26 -5.23 -17.74
CA TYR A 415 19.22 -5.58 -16.69
C TYR A 415 19.71 -4.34 -15.94
N VAL A 416 20.13 -3.30 -16.68
CA VAL A 416 20.68 -2.09 -16.08
C VAL A 416 19.62 -1.29 -15.34
N ALA A 417 18.38 -1.25 -15.81
CA ALA A 417 17.28 -0.59 -15.12
C ALA A 417 17.07 -1.15 -13.70
N GLU A 418 17.09 -2.47 -13.57
CA GLU A 418 16.89 -3.16 -12.29
C GLU A 418 18.16 -3.17 -11.41
N ASN A 419 19.34 -3.42 -12.01
CA ASN A 419 20.54 -3.78 -11.25
C ASN A 419 21.61 -2.67 -11.14
N ARG A 420 21.46 -1.51 -11.80
CA ARG A 420 22.48 -0.45 -11.78
C ARG A 420 22.84 0.00 -10.37
N LEU A 421 21.85 0.15 -9.49
CA LEU A 421 22.10 0.58 -8.11
C LEU A 421 22.89 -0.47 -7.32
N LEU A 422 22.64 -1.75 -7.58
CA LEU A 422 23.36 -2.85 -6.94
C LEU A 422 24.86 -2.81 -7.29
N TRP A 423 25.20 -2.57 -8.56
CA TRP A 423 26.59 -2.39 -9.00
C TRP A 423 27.24 -1.16 -8.37
N ARG A 424 26.57 0.00 -8.40
CA ARG A 424 27.10 1.26 -7.83
C ARG A 424 27.31 1.20 -6.31
N ASN A 425 26.42 0.50 -5.60
CA ASN A 425 26.50 0.35 -4.15
C ASN A 425 27.46 -0.76 -3.71
N SER A 426 28.08 -1.47 -4.65
CA SER A 426 29.09 -2.49 -4.36
C SER A 426 30.48 -1.86 -4.44
N VAL A 427 31.13 -1.69 -3.28
CA VAL A 427 32.42 -0.98 -3.16
C VAL A 427 33.46 -1.56 -4.12
N GLY A 428 34.03 -0.71 -4.97
CA GLY A 428 35.07 -1.09 -5.94
C GLY A 428 34.56 -1.76 -7.22
N ALA A 429 33.26 -2.10 -7.32
CA ALA A 429 32.72 -2.82 -8.47
C ALA A 429 32.73 -1.98 -9.75
N MET A 430 32.47 -0.68 -9.65
CA MET A 430 32.46 0.23 -10.80
C MET A 430 33.87 0.49 -11.33
N GLU A 431 34.84 0.70 -10.45
CA GLU A 431 36.26 0.82 -10.80
C GLU A 431 36.77 -0.46 -11.44
N TRP A 432 36.43 -1.61 -10.86
CA TRP A 432 36.75 -2.91 -11.42
C TRP A 432 36.16 -3.08 -12.83
N LEU A 433 34.89 -2.75 -13.01
CA LEU A 433 34.19 -2.85 -14.31
C LEU A 433 34.83 -1.95 -15.38
N SER A 434 35.32 -0.76 -15.00
CA SER A 434 35.97 0.18 -15.92
C SER A 434 37.28 -0.31 -16.53
N GLY A 435 37.90 -1.33 -15.92
CA GLY A 435 39.14 -1.96 -16.40
C GLY A 435 38.95 -2.94 -17.56
N TYR A 436 37.71 -3.24 -17.97
CA TYR A 436 37.42 -4.23 -18.99
C TYR A 436 37.03 -3.60 -20.34
N PRO A 437 37.41 -4.22 -21.48
CA PRO A 437 37.03 -3.73 -22.79
C PRO A 437 35.53 -3.95 -23.04
N PHE A 438 34.86 -2.94 -23.60
CA PHE A 438 33.46 -3.00 -24.01
C PHE A 438 33.26 -2.34 -25.39
N LYS A 439 32.15 -2.67 -26.08
CA LYS A 439 31.78 -1.99 -27.33
C LYS A 439 31.32 -0.57 -27.00
N THR A 440 32.01 0.44 -27.54
CA THR A 440 31.56 1.85 -27.52
C THR A 440 30.36 2.07 -28.42
#